data_AF-A0A2H0V6E4-F1
#
_entry.id   AF-A0A2H0V6E4-F1
#
_cell.length_a   1.000
_cell.length_b   1.000
_cell.length_c   1.000
_cell.angle_alpha   90.00
_cell.angle_beta   90.00
_cell.angle_gamma   90.00
#
_symmetry.space_group_name_H-M   'P 1'
#
loop_
_entity.id
_entity.type
_entity.pdbx_description
1 polymer ?
#
loop_
_entity_poly.entity_id
_entity_poly.type
_entity_poly.pdbx_seq_one_letter_code
_entity_poly.pdbx_strand_id
1 'polypeptide(L)'
;MKSKIRLRIKNNLMKIMIFTEGTILMHKAGQGLSRDKIIEQVKKKEPSVHDFSSYIPIGSAVDKISSWQKQGAAIIYLTSRSSDKEVNDISKVIKTHNFPPGRLIYCQDNETYVDVVEQYSPDILIEDNCASIGGASEVIANNIKASAREKIKSIILPEFSGIDSLASNISELI
;
A
#
# COMPACT_ATOMS: atom_id res chain seq x y z
N MET A 1 -4.47 -25.50 -45.17
CA MET A 1 -4.52 -24.30 -44.31
C MET A 1 -4.92 -24.71 -42.89
N LYS A 2 -3.97 -24.78 -41.95
CA LYS A 2 -4.29 -24.91 -40.52
C LYS A 2 -3.90 -23.61 -39.84
N SER A 3 -4.88 -22.79 -39.46
CA SER A 3 -4.67 -21.55 -38.71
C SER A 3 -4.18 -21.90 -37.31
N LYS A 4 -2.92 -21.58 -37.00
CA LYS A 4 -2.43 -21.64 -35.63
C LYS A 4 -3.07 -20.49 -34.86
N ILE A 5 -4.09 -20.80 -34.05
CA ILE A 5 -4.56 -19.92 -32.99
C ILE A 5 -3.39 -19.78 -32.01
N ARG A 6 -2.68 -18.64 -32.06
CA ARG A 6 -1.76 -18.26 -31.00
C ARG A 6 -2.61 -17.83 -29.82
N LEU A 7 -2.85 -18.76 -28.89
CA LEU A 7 -3.36 -18.42 -27.57
C LEU A 7 -2.30 -17.50 -26.91
N ARG A 8 -2.58 -16.20 -26.86
CA ARG A 8 -1.75 -15.23 -26.15
C ARG A 8 -1.98 -15.50 -24.66
N ILE A 9 -1.15 -16.36 -24.07
CA ILE A 9 -1.07 -16.49 -22.61
C ILE A 9 -0.68 -15.10 -22.11
N LYS A 10 -1.66 -14.35 -21.56
CA LYS A 10 -1.35 -13.19 -20.74
C LYS A 10 -0.63 -13.76 -19.52
N ASN A 11 0.70 -13.67 -19.48
CA ASN A 11 1.41 -13.71 -18.21
C ASN A 11 0.91 -12.49 -17.42
N ASN A 12 -0.15 -12.67 -16.64
CA ASN A 12 -0.59 -11.64 -15.71
C ASN A 12 0.49 -11.56 -14.63
N LEU A 13 1.26 -10.48 -14.63
CA LEU A 13 2.16 -10.16 -13.53
C LEU A 13 1.31 -10.01 -12.27
N MET A 14 1.73 -10.62 -11.16
CA MET A 14 1.01 -10.52 -9.88
C MET A 14 0.96 -9.05 -9.46
N LYS A 15 -0.23 -8.52 -9.21
CA LYS A 15 -0.44 -7.14 -8.77
C LYS A 15 -0.47 -7.10 -7.24
N ILE A 16 0.47 -6.37 -6.66
CA ILE A 16 0.48 -6.08 -5.22
C ILE A 16 0.10 -4.61 -5.04
N MET A 17 -1.04 -4.38 -4.42
CA MET A 17 -1.47 -3.06 -3.99
C MET A 17 -1.08 -2.84 -2.53
N ILE A 18 -0.43 -1.72 -2.24
CA ILE A 18 0.12 -1.41 -0.92
C ILE A 18 -0.35 -0.02 -0.52
N PHE A 19 -1.05 0.09 0.61
CA PHE A 19 -1.34 1.40 1.20
C PHE A 19 -0.04 2.09 1.62
N THR A 20 0.06 3.42 1.46
CA THR A 20 1.30 4.14 1.73
C THR A 20 1.47 4.51 3.20
N GLU A 21 0.68 5.46 3.69
CA GLU A 21 0.79 5.97 5.04
C GLU A 21 0.34 4.92 6.05
N GLY A 22 1.02 4.82 7.20
CA GLY A 22 0.71 3.82 8.23
C GLY A 22 1.22 2.41 7.91
N THR A 23 1.37 2.06 6.64
CA THR A 23 1.80 0.73 6.21
C THR A 23 3.28 0.69 5.81
N ILE A 24 3.73 1.55 4.87
CA ILE A 24 5.13 1.59 4.39
C ILE A 24 5.81 2.95 4.57
N LEU A 25 5.04 4.00 4.88
CA LEU A 25 5.53 5.34 5.16
C LEU A 25 4.96 5.85 6.49
N MET A 26 5.77 6.61 7.23
CA MET A 26 5.36 7.33 8.44
C MET A 26 5.93 8.74 8.48
N HIS A 27 5.34 9.61 9.32
CA HIS A 27 5.88 10.93 9.55
C HIS A 27 7.26 10.88 10.19
N LYS A 28 8.12 11.85 9.84
CA LYS A 28 9.53 11.86 10.24
C LYS A 28 9.74 11.82 11.76
N ALA A 29 8.89 12.49 12.54
CA ALA A 29 9.04 12.52 13.99
C ALA A 29 8.74 11.16 14.67
N GLY A 30 8.16 10.20 13.95
CA GLY A 30 8.00 8.83 14.41
C GLY A 30 9.29 8.00 14.40
N GLN A 31 10.36 8.51 13.77
CA GLN A 31 11.63 7.79 13.64
C GLN A 31 12.22 7.43 15.01
N GLY A 32 12.50 6.13 15.20
CA GLY A 32 13.09 5.61 16.43
C GLY A 32 12.13 5.53 17.61
N LEU A 33 10.85 5.88 17.43
CA LEU A 33 9.83 5.75 18.46
C LEU A 33 9.15 4.38 18.41
N SER A 34 8.54 3.98 19.53
CA SER A 34 7.68 2.81 19.56
C SER A 34 6.38 3.08 18.80
N ARG A 35 5.76 2.01 18.29
CA ARG A 35 4.46 2.05 17.62
C ARG A 35 3.41 2.81 18.42
N ASP A 36 3.30 2.55 19.72
CA ASP A 36 2.29 3.21 20.57
C ASP A 36 2.51 4.72 20.65
N LYS A 37 3.77 5.17 20.65
CA LYS A 37 4.10 6.60 20.60
C LYS A 37 3.75 7.22 19.26
N ILE A 38 4.05 6.54 18.16
CA ILE A 38 3.69 7.01 16.81
C ILE A 38 2.16 7.17 16.70
N ILE A 39 1.38 6.19 17.18
CA ILE A 39 -0.09 6.26 17.22
C ILE A 39 -0.56 7.44 18.08
N GLU A 40 0.09 7.67 19.23
CA GLU A 40 -0.22 8.81 20.10
C GLU A 40 -0.02 10.16 19.36
N GLN A 41 1.05 10.30 18.58
CA GLN A 41 1.32 11.50 17.77
C GLN A 41 0.24 11.74 16.73
N VAL A 42 -0.23 10.68 16.06
CA VAL A 42 -1.30 10.75 15.06
C VAL A 42 -2.62 11.17 15.71
N LYS A 43 -2.99 10.55 16.83
CA LYS A 43 -4.21 10.91 17.58
C LYS A 43 -4.19 12.36 18.07
N LYS A 44 -3.01 12.86 18.45
CA LYS A 44 -2.78 14.26 18.86
C LYS A 44 -2.65 15.24 17.70
N LYS A 45 -2.59 14.74 16.46
CA LYS A 45 -2.38 15.54 15.24
C LYS A 45 -1.14 16.43 15.34
N GLU A 46 -0.03 15.84 15.82
CA GLU A 46 1.22 16.58 15.91
C GLU A 46 1.64 17.13 14.53
N PRO A 47 2.29 18.30 14.45
CA PRO A 47 2.55 18.98 13.17
C PRO A 47 3.19 18.10 12.09
N SER A 48 4.13 17.21 12.48
CA SER A 48 4.82 16.33 11.53
C SER A 48 3.91 15.31 10.84
N VAL A 49 2.75 14.97 11.44
CA VAL A 49 1.74 14.05 10.87
C VAL A 49 1.11 14.63 9.61
N HIS A 50 1.18 15.96 9.43
CA HIS A 50 0.67 16.64 8.24
C HIS A 50 1.79 17.13 7.31
N ASP A 51 3.05 16.86 7.64
CA ASP A 51 4.20 17.15 6.77
C ASP A 51 4.54 15.93 5.91
N PHE A 52 3.64 15.60 4.98
CA PHE A 52 3.77 14.46 4.07
C PHE A 52 5.05 14.47 3.26
N SER A 53 5.60 15.65 2.95
CA SER A 53 6.84 15.81 2.20
C SER A 53 8.07 15.28 2.95
N SER A 54 7.99 15.20 4.27
CA SER A 54 9.06 14.73 5.15
C SER A 54 8.98 13.24 5.48
N TYR A 55 7.95 12.53 5.00
CA TYR A 55 7.71 11.14 5.36
C TYR A 55 8.90 10.24 5.02
N ILE A 56 9.04 9.19 5.81
CA ILE A 56 10.14 8.24 5.73
C ILE A 56 9.63 6.80 5.60
N PRO A 57 10.40 5.89 4.98
CA PRO A 57 10.07 4.47 4.95
C PRO A 57 10.00 3.88 6.36
N ILE A 58 9.08 2.94 6.54
CA ILE A 58 9.01 2.11 7.75
C ILE A 58 9.85 0.85 7.53
N GLY A 59 10.82 0.61 8.41
CA GLY A 59 11.65 -0.60 8.38
C GLY A 59 12.32 -0.82 7.03
N SER A 60 12.23 -2.06 6.53
CA SER A 60 12.85 -2.55 5.30
C SER A 60 11.91 -2.50 4.10
N ALA A 61 10.89 -1.63 4.12
CA ALA A 61 9.83 -1.61 3.11
C ALA A 61 10.35 -1.45 1.68
N VAL A 62 11.33 -0.56 1.47
CA VAL A 62 11.96 -0.34 0.15
C VAL A 62 12.57 -1.63 -0.39
N ASP A 63 13.31 -2.37 0.43
CA ASP A 63 13.98 -3.60 0.04
C ASP A 63 12.99 -4.74 -0.21
N LYS A 64 11.96 -4.87 0.64
CA LYS A 64 10.91 -5.88 0.47
C LYS A 64 10.17 -5.71 -0.85
N ILE A 65 9.69 -4.50 -1.13
CA ILE A 65 8.93 -4.23 -2.35
C ILE A 65 9.84 -4.37 -3.58
N SER A 66 11.11 -3.96 -3.47
CA SER A 66 12.09 -4.16 -4.53
C SER A 66 12.33 -5.64 -4.83
N SER A 67 12.37 -6.49 -3.79
CA SER A 67 12.46 -7.94 -3.93
C SER A 67 11.26 -8.52 -4.69
N TRP A 68 10.03 -8.11 -4.34
CA TRP A 68 8.82 -8.58 -5.04
C TRP A 68 8.79 -8.11 -6.49
N GLN A 69 9.17 -6.86 -6.77
CA GLN A 69 9.24 -6.37 -8.15
C GLN A 69 10.27 -7.15 -8.98
N LYS A 70 11.45 -7.47 -8.43
CA LYS A 70 12.47 -8.29 -9.10
C LYS A 70 11.97 -9.71 -9.44
N GLN A 71 10.99 -10.20 -8.70
CA GLN A 71 10.31 -11.48 -8.94
C GLN A 71 9.13 -11.35 -9.92
N GLY A 72 8.90 -10.17 -10.50
CA GLY A 72 7.87 -9.93 -11.49
C GLY A 72 6.56 -9.38 -10.93
N ALA A 73 6.51 -8.95 -9.67
CA ALA A 73 5.33 -8.23 -9.16
C ALA A 73 5.13 -6.89 -9.89
N ALA A 74 3.90 -6.58 -10.25
CA ALA A 74 3.46 -5.24 -10.58
C ALA A 74 3.06 -4.51 -9.28
N ILE A 75 3.79 -3.45 -8.94
CA ILE A 75 3.56 -2.67 -7.70
C ILE A 75 2.57 -1.53 -7.96
N ILE A 76 1.56 -1.45 -7.09
CA ILE A 76 0.59 -0.36 -7.04
C ILE A 76 0.65 0.24 -5.64
N TYR A 77 0.94 1.54 -5.54
CA TYR A 77 0.88 2.28 -4.29
C TYR A 77 -0.50 2.95 -4.20
N LEU A 78 -1.17 2.86 -3.07
CA LEU A 78 -2.44 3.52 -2.82
C LEU A 78 -2.26 4.50 -1.65
N THR A 79 -2.44 5.80 -1.93
CA THR A 79 -2.37 6.83 -0.88
C THR A 79 -3.75 7.24 -0.41
N SER A 80 -3.82 7.58 0.88
CA SER A 80 -5.00 8.19 1.49
C SER A 80 -5.14 9.69 1.22
N ARG A 81 -4.18 10.29 0.51
CA ARG A 81 -4.19 11.72 0.14
C ARG A 81 -4.99 11.93 -1.15
N SER A 82 -5.78 13.00 -1.21
CA SER A 82 -6.59 13.34 -2.39
C SER A 82 -6.27 14.70 -3.00
N SER A 83 -5.59 15.60 -2.28
CA SER A 83 -5.20 16.89 -2.84
C SER A 83 -3.95 16.76 -3.73
N ASP A 84 -3.91 17.52 -4.83
CA ASP A 84 -2.77 17.53 -5.76
C ASP A 84 -1.44 17.77 -5.06
N LYS A 85 -1.42 18.65 -4.05
CA LYS A 85 -0.20 18.93 -3.29
C LYS A 85 0.26 17.70 -2.52
N GLU A 86 -0.62 17.09 -1.73
CA GLU A 86 -0.26 15.97 -0.86
C GLU A 86 0.07 14.71 -1.67
N VAL A 87 -0.67 14.43 -2.74
CA VAL A 87 -0.36 13.34 -3.67
C VAL A 87 1.02 13.54 -4.29
N ASN A 88 1.35 14.77 -4.70
CA ASN A 88 2.69 15.09 -5.20
C ASN A 88 3.78 14.95 -4.13
N ASP A 89 3.49 15.28 -2.87
CA ASP A 89 4.44 15.09 -1.77
C ASP A 89 4.73 13.59 -1.55
N ILE A 90 3.70 12.74 -1.52
CA ILE A 90 3.88 11.28 -1.41
C ILE A 90 4.64 10.71 -2.62
N SER A 91 4.31 11.15 -3.84
CA SER A 91 5.03 10.76 -5.05
C SER A 91 6.52 11.10 -4.97
N LYS A 92 6.86 12.29 -4.48
CA LYS A 92 8.26 12.70 -4.25
C LYS A 92 8.94 11.86 -3.18
N VAL A 93 8.25 11.51 -2.09
CA VAL A 93 8.79 10.65 -1.01
C VAL A 93 9.12 9.26 -1.56
N ILE A 94 8.20 8.63 -2.29
CA ILE A 94 8.41 7.33 -2.95
C ILE A 94 9.67 7.38 -3.83
N LYS A 95 9.80 8.43 -4.65
CA LYS A 95 10.97 8.63 -5.52
C LYS A 95 12.26 8.88 -4.74
N THR A 96 12.23 9.74 -3.72
CA THR A 96 13.40 10.17 -2.95
C THR A 96 14.02 9.02 -2.16
N HIS A 97 13.18 8.13 -1.63
CA HIS A 97 13.62 6.95 -0.88
C HIS A 97 13.83 5.71 -1.76
N ASN A 98 13.88 5.88 -3.08
CA ASN A 98 14.17 4.82 -4.04
C ASN A 98 13.24 3.60 -3.94
N PHE A 99 11.96 3.82 -3.62
CA PHE A 99 10.97 2.77 -3.79
C PHE A 99 10.96 2.30 -5.26
N PRO A 100 10.77 0.99 -5.49
CA PRO A 100 10.74 0.45 -6.85
C PRO A 100 9.59 1.08 -7.67
N PRO A 101 9.75 1.19 -9.00
CA PRO A 101 8.72 1.76 -9.87
C PRO A 101 7.34 1.14 -9.65
N GLY A 102 6.33 1.98 -9.47
CA GLY A 102 4.95 1.54 -9.30
C GLY A 102 3.99 2.68 -9.64
N ARG A 103 2.73 2.35 -9.86
CA ARG A 103 1.69 3.37 -10.06
C ARG A 103 1.21 3.85 -8.71
N LEU A 104 1.29 5.16 -8.45
CA LEU A 104 0.62 5.78 -7.31
C LEU A 104 -0.82 6.10 -7.69
N ILE A 105 -1.77 5.51 -6.97
CA ILE A 105 -3.21 5.68 -7.12
C ILE A 105 -3.73 6.41 -5.88
N TYR A 106 -4.74 7.25 -6.10
CA TYR A 106 -5.46 7.94 -5.04
C TYR A 106 -6.93 8.05 -5.45
N CYS A 107 -7.79 8.16 -4.44
CA CYS A 107 -9.23 8.22 -4.61
C CYS A 107 -9.66 9.56 -5.23
N GLN A 108 -10.50 9.53 -6.27
CA GLN A 108 -11.10 10.75 -6.84
C GLN A 108 -12.38 11.15 -6.09
N ASP A 109 -12.88 12.37 -6.31
CA ASP A 109 -13.99 13.02 -5.55
C ASP A 109 -15.32 12.22 -5.42
N ASN A 110 -15.48 11.11 -6.14
CA ASN A 110 -16.68 10.26 -6.07
C ASN A 110 -16.36 8.76 -5.87
N GLU A 111 -15.11 8.42 -5.60
CA GLU A 111 -14.69 7.05 -5.34
C GLU A 111 -14.57 6.84 -3.83
N THR A 112 -14.73 5.59 -3.41
CA THR A 112 -14.22 5.12 -2.12
C THR A 112 -12.96 4.28 -2.35
N TYR A 113 -12.16 4.06 -1.31
CA TYR A 113 -11.04 3.13 -1.41
C TYR A 113 -11.50 1.70 -1.75
N VAL A 114 -12.70 1.30 -1.33
CA VAL A 114 -13.33 0.04 -1.74
C VAL A 114 -13.51 0.00 -3.25
N ASP A 115 -14.04 1.08 -3.85
CA ASP A 115 -14.22 1.16 -5.30
C ASP A 115 -12.87 1.06 -6.04
N VAL A 116 -11.85 1.76 -5.55
CA VAL A 116 -10.49 1.71 -6.12
C VAL A 116 -9.92 0.29 -6.04
N VAL A 117 -9.97 -0.36 -4.87
CA VAL A 117 -9.46 -1.74 -4.69
C VAL A 117 -10.22 -2.71 -5.60
N GLU A 118 -11.54 -2.61 -5.68
CA GLU A 118 -12.36 -3.47 -6.54
C GLU A 118 -12.09 -3.23 -8.03
N GLN A 119 -11.96 -1.98 -8.45
CA GLN A 119 -11.67 -1.60 -9.84
C GLN A 119 -10.31 -2.13 -10.31
N TYR A 120 -9.27 -1.96 -9.48
CA TYR A 120 -7.92 -2.40 -9.81
C TYR A 120 -7.73 -3.90 -9.61
N SER A 121 -8.55 -4.52 -8.74
CA SER A 121 -8.59 -5.96 -8.45
C SER A 121 -7.17 -6.55 -8.29
N PRO A 122 -6.38 -6.08 -7.30
CA PRO A 122 -5.04 -6.61 -7.08
C PRO A 122 -5.10 -8.08 -6.68
N ASP A 123 -4.03 -8.84 -6.90
CA ASP A 123 -3.95 -10.22 -6.41
C ASP A 123 -3.70 -10.22 -4.89
N ILE A 124 -2.93 -9.23 -4.41
CA ILE A 124 -2.64 -9.01 -2.99
C ILE A 124 -2.92 -7.54 -2.63
N LEU A 125 -3.67 -7.32 -1.55
CA LEU A 125 -3.83 -6.03 -0.88
C LEU A 125 -3.06 -6.05 0.44
N ILE A 126 -2.14 -5.10 0.62
CA ILE A 126 -1.41 -4.89 1.87
C ILE A 126 -1.85 -3.56 2.45
N GLU A 127 -2.43 -3.60 3.64
CA GLU A 127 -2.90 -2.44 4.38
C GLU A 127 -2.61 -2.59 5.86
N ASP A 128 -2.68 -1.48 6.60
CA ASP A 128 -2.66 -1.54 8.05
C ASP A 128 -4.07 -1.59 8.65
N ASN A 129 -4.13 -1.76 9.96
CA ASN A 129 -5.37 -1.90 10.69
C ASN A 129 -6.00 -0.58 11.15
N CYS A 130 -5.50 0.58 10.71
CA CYS A 130 -6.07 1.91 10.97
C CYS A 130 -6.33 2.22 12.46
N ALA A 131 -5.49 1.70 13.37
CA ALA A 131 -5.69 1.75 14.82
C ALA A 131 -5.77 3.18 15.41
N SER A 132 -5.25 4.18 14.70
CA SER A 132 -5.25 5.58 15.09
C SER A 132 -6.56 6.32 14.78
N ILE A 133 -7.34 5.87 13.80
CA ILE A 133 -8.49 6.62 13.25
C ILE A 133 -9.86 5.93 13.39
N GLY A 134 -9.93 4.59 13.39
CA GLY A 134 -11.21 3.88 13.45
C GLY A 134 -11.10 2.34 13.48
N GLY A 135 -9.91 1.80 13.25
CA GLY A 135 -9.67 0.36 13.38
C GLY A 135 -10.38 -0.42 12.27
N ALA A 136 -11.04 -1.51 12.68
CA ALA A 136 -11.64 -2.48 11.76
C ALA A 136 -12.70 -1.89 10.79
N SER A 137 -13.35 -0.78 11.12
CA SER A 137 -14.30 -0.12 10.21
C SER A 137 -13.62 0.53 9.02
N GLU A 138 -12.38 0.99 9.20
CA GLU A 138 -11.58 1.70 8.18
C GLU A 138 -10.76 0.74 7.30
N VAL A 139 -10.62 -0.53 7.71
CA VAL A 139 -9.91 -1.56 6.95
C VAL A 139 -10.69 -1.91 5.69
N ILE A 140 -10.07 -1.74 4.53
CA ILE A 140 -10.71 -1.88 3.22
C ILE A 140 -11.11 -3.33 2.95
N ALA A 141 -10.27 -4.30 3.29
CA ALA A 141 -10.56 -5.72 3.16
C ALA A 141 -11.87 -6.15 3.85
N ASN A 142 -12.28 -5.45 4.92
CA ASN A 142 -13.54 -5.73 5.63
C ASN A 142 -14.77 -5.23 4.86
N ASN A 143 -14.59 -4.24 3.99
CA ASN A 143 -15.66 -3.51 3.32
C ASN A 143 -15.81 -3.85 1.82
N ILE A 144 -14.82 -4.50 1.19
CA ILE A 144 -14.96 -5.00 -0.19
C ILE A 144 -16.03 -6.10 -0.30
N LYS A 145 -16.66 -6.20 -1.47
CA LYS A 145 -17.66 -7.24 -1.79
C LYS A 145 -17.07 -8.63 -1.65
N ALA A 146 -17.91 -9.60 -1.28
CA ALA A 146 -17.52 -11.01 -1.14
C ALA A 146 -16.82 -11.55 -2.40
N SER A 147 -17.34 -11.22 -3.59
CA SER A 147 -16.77 -11.64 -4.88
C SER A 147 -15.39 -11.05 -5.19
N ALA A 148 -15.04 -9.90 -4.59
CA ALA A 148 -13.70 -9.34 -4.64
C ALA A 148 -12.80 -10.01 -3.59
N ARG A 149 -13.29 -10.22 -2.37
CA ARG A 149 -12.56 -10.88 -1.28
C ARG A 149 -12.09 -12.29 -1.63
N GLU A 150 -12.87 -13.03 -2.44
CA GLU A 150 -12.47 -14.36 -2.95
C GLU A 150 -11.26 -14.33 -3.88
N LYS A 151 -10.95 -13.17 -4.48
CA LYS A 151 -9.90 -13.00 -5.50
C LYS A 151 -8.69 -12.22 -4.97
N ILE A 152 -8.91 -11.40 -3.96
CA ILE A 152 -7.90 -10.50 -3.39
C ILE A 152 -7.42 -11.09 -2.07
N LYS A 153 -6.18 -11.55 -2.02
CA LYS A 153 -5.56 -11.90 -0.75
C LYS A 153 -5.26 -10.62 0.02
N SER A 154 -5.91 -10.44 1.16
CA SER A 154 -5.71 -9.27 2.01
C SER A 154 -4.74 -9.59 3.15
N ILE A 155 -3.73 -8.75 3.33
CA ILE A 155 -2.74 -8.83 4.40
C ILE A 155 -2.87 -7.56 5.22
N ILE A 156 -3.42 -7.68 6.43
CA ILE A 156 -3.64 -6.57 7.34
C ILE A 156 -2.55 -6.58 8.40
N LEU A 157 -1.83 -5.48 8.52
CA LEU A 157 -0.71 -5.32 9.45
C LEU A 157 -1.08 -4.37 10.59
N PRO A 158 -0.45 -4.47 11.77
CA PRO A 158 -0.58 -3.42 12.76
C PRO A 158 -0.07 -2.08 12.19
N GLU A 159 -0.86 -1.01 12.33
CA GLU A 159 -0.46 0.33 11.89
C GLU A 159 0.93 0.72 12.41
N PHE A 160 1.77 1.25 11.54
CA PHE A 160 3.18 1.60 11.74
C PHE A 160 4.14 0.43 12.03
N SER A 161 3.73 -0.83 11.83
CA SER A 161 4.68 -1.96 11.98
C SER A 161 5.62 -2.14 10.79
N GLY A 162 5.30 -1.55 9.64
CA GLY A 162 5.98 -1.87 8.39
C GLY A 162 5.61 -3.26 7.88
N ILE A 163 6.31 -3.67 6.82
CA ILE A 163 6.08 -4.95 6.10
C ILE A 163 7.21 -5.97 6.31
N ASP A 164 8.05 -5.76 7.32
CA ASP A 164 9.26 -6.56 7.54
C ASP A 164 8.96 -8.02 7.89
N SER A 165 7.82 -8.27 8.52
CA SER A 165 7.33 -9.61 8.87
C SER A 165 6.87 -10.43 7.66
N LEU A 166 6.63 -9.81 6.51
CA LEU A 166 6.17 -10.51 5.31
C LEU A 166 7.31 -11.24 4.61
N ALA A 167 7.02 -12.31 3.88
CA ALA A 167 8.03 -13.05 3.14
C ALA A 167 8.67 -12.19 2.03
N SER A 168 9.99 -12.33 1.82
CA SER A 168 10.66 -11.67 0.69
C SER A 168 10.36 -12.37 -0.64
N ASN A 169 10.01 -13.65 -0.61
CA ASN A 169 9.61 -14.44 -1.76
C ASN A 169 8.11 -14.22 -2.04
N ILE A 170 7.78 -13.82 -3.27
CA ILE A 170 6.42 -13.45 -3.66
C ILE A 170 5.46 -14.65 -3.62
N SER A 171 5.95 -15.87 -3.87
CA SER A 171 5.11 -17.07 -3.84
C SER A 171 4.62 -17.43 -2.43
N GLU A 172 5.32 -16.96 -1.40
CA GLU A 172 4.97 -17.16 0.01
C GLU A 172 3.97 -16.11 0.52
N LEU A 173 3.66 -15.10 -0.30
CA LEU A 173 2.59 -14.15 0.00
C LEU A 173 1.22 -14.65 -0.44
N ILE A 174 1.12 -15.77 -1.16
CA ILE A 174 -0.14 -16.35 -1.70
C ILE A 174 -0.77 -17.31 -0.71
#